data_AF-A0A9E0QUE8-F1
#
_entry.id   AF-A0A9E0QUE8-F1
#
_cell.length_a   1.000
_cell.length_b   1.000
_cell.length_c   1.000
_cell.angle_alpha   90.00
_cell.angle_beta   90.00
_cell.angle_gamma   90.00
#
_symmetry.space_group_name_H-M   'P 1'
#
loop_
_entity.id
_entity.type
_entity.pdbx_description
1 polymer ?
#
loop_
_entity_poly.entity_id
_entity_poly.type
_entity_poly.pdbx_seq_one_letter_code
_entity_poly.pdbx_strand_id
1 'polypeptide(L)'
;MRFLCLVLALVASPAAADQPEILGVQFDKAAGAWTVAVTILHPDTGWDHYVDGWEVLDAKGNRLGYRLLHHPHVEEQPFTRSLNALILPDGTQEVFVRAHCSVDGWSTVPFRVDVRP
;
A
#
# COMPACT_ATOMS: atom_id res chain seq x y z
N MET A 1 -49.41 18.85 28.31
CA MET A 1 -48.71 17.65 27.77
C MET A 1 -47.40 18.11 27.16
N ARG A 2 -46.27 17.58 27.66
CA ARG A 2 -44.90 17.83 27.20
C ARG A 2 -44.70 17.15 25.85
N PHE A 3 -44.36 17.88 24.79
CA PHE A 3 -43.72 17.29 23.61
C PHE A 3 -42.24 17.61 23.68
N LEU A 4 -41.48 16.68 24.25
CA LEU A 4 -40.01 16.69 24.17
C LEU A 4 -39.64 16.05 22.84
N CYS A 5 -39.42 16.86 21.80
CA CYS A 5 -38.83 16.39 20.55
C CYS A 5 -37.37 16.04 20.80
N LEU A 6 -37.09 14.75 21.00
CA LEU A 6 -35.75 14.20 21.03
C LEU A 6 -35.24 14.10 19.59
N VAL A 7 -34.49 15.11 19.12
CA VAL A 7 -33.79 15.02 17.84
C VAL A 7 -32.58 14.12 18.05
N LEU A 8 -32.66 12.91 17.51
CA LEU A 8 -31.56 11.94 17.48
C LEU A 8 -30.57 12.39 16.39
N ALA A 9 -29.52 13.11 16.77
CA ALA A 9 -28.43 13.40 15.84
C ALA A 9 -27.59 12.12 15.65
N LEU A 10 -27.74 11.47 14.48
CA LEU A 10 -26.79 10.43 14.07
C LEU A 10 -25.43 11.10 13.82
N VAL A 11 -24.48 10.86 14.71
CA VAL A 11 -23.08 11.19 14.47
C VAL A 11 -22.54 10.08 13.57
N ALA A 12 -22.52 10.32 12.25
CA ALA A 12 -21.86 9.42 11.33
C ALA A 12 -20.34 9.61 11.49
N SER A 13 -19.68 8.65 12.14
CA SER A 13 -18.22 8.57 12.08
C SER A 13 -17.80 8.36 10.62
N PRO A 14 -16.76 9.04 10.12
CA PRO A 14 -16.21 8.70 8.82
C PRO A 14 -15.78 7.23 8.89
N ALA A 15 -16.37 6.39 8.06
CA ALA A 15 -15.81 5.07 7.80
C ALA A 15 -14.48 5.32 7.11
N ALA A 16 -13.37 5.07 7.81
CA ALA A 16 -12.10 4.93 7.14
C ALA A 16 -12.25 3.71 6.22
N ALA A 17 -12.27 3.94 4.90
CA ALA A 17 -12.13 2.85 3.96
C ALA A 17 -10.83 2.11 4.30
N ASP A 18 -10.88 0.78 4.24
CA ASP A 18 -9.75 -0.08 4.60
C ASP A 18 -8.62 0.13 3.59
N GLN A 19 -7.74 1.09 3.88
CA GLN A 19 -6.58 1.39 3.04
C GLN A 19 -5.74 0.13 2.82
N PRO A 20 -5.03 0.03 1.68
CA PRO A 20 -4.15 -1.10 1.45
C PRO A 20 -3.12 -1.25 2.57
N GLU A 21 -3.10 -2.41 3.21
CA GLU A 21 -2.15 -2.74 4.27
C GLU A 21 -0.98 -3.55 3.69
N ILE A 22 0.25 -3.10 3.93
CA ILE A 22 1.44 -3.88 3.59
C ILE A 22 1.79 -4.77 4.79
N LEU A 23 1.59 -6.07 4.62
CA LEU A 23 1.87 -7.07 5.65
C LEU A 23 3.35 -7.48 5.70
N GLY A 24 4.08 -7.30 4.60
CA GLY A 24 5.49 -7.65 4.53
C GLY A 24 6.14 -7.23 3.23
N VAL A 25 7.45 -6.98 3.33
CA VAL A 25 8.29 -6.64 2.19
C VAL A 25 9.59 -7.43 2.27
N GLN A 26 9.93 -8.11 1.19
CA GLN A 26 11.20 -8.83 1.04
C GLN A 26 12.05 -8.18 -0.05
N PHE A 27 13.34 -8.03 0.24
CA PHE A 27 14.34 -7.50 -0.68
C PHE A 27 15.41 -8.57 -0.91
N ASP A 28 15.51 -9.06 -2.14
CA ASP A 28 16.52 -10.03 -2.57
C ASP A 28 17.48 -9.36 -3.55
N LYS A 29 18.78 -9.38 -3.26
CA LYS A 29 19.81 -8.79 -4.11
C LYS A 29 20.44 -9.84 -5.01
N ALA A 30 20.42 -9.61 -6.32
CA ALA A 30 21.10 -10.45 -7.31
C ALA A 30 21.71 -9.60 -8.43
N ALA A 31 22.95 -9.91 -8.81
CA ALA A 31 23.65 -9.25 -9.93
C ALA A 31 23.62 -7.70 -9.91
N GLY A 32 23.69 -7.10 -8.71
CA GLY A 32 23.72 -5.64 -8.55
C GLY A 32 22.35 -4.95 -8.57
N ALA A 33 21.26 -5.70 -8.69
CA ALA A 33 19.90 -5.18 -8.60
C ALA A 33 19.08 -5.89 -7.52
N TRP A 34 17.97 -5.27 -7.13
CA TRP A 34 17.05 -5.81 -6.15
C TRP A 34 15.79 -6.35 -6.82
N THR A 35 15.33 -7.49 -6.34
CA THR A 35 13.94 -7.94 -6.48
C THR A 35 13.23 -7.63 -5.18
N VAL A 36 12.11 -6.92 -5.28
CA VAL A 36 11.28 -6.53 -4.14
C VAL A 36 9.97 -7.28 -4.25
N ALA A 37 9.62 -8.08 -3.25
CA ALA A 37 8.31 -8.70 -3.14
C ALA A 37 7.52 -8.00 -2.03
N VAL A 38 6.28 -7.61 -2.31
CA VAL A 38 5.40 -6.93 -1.36
C VAL A 38 4.14 -7.74 -1.19
N THR A 39 3.83 -8.09 0.06
CA THR A 39 2.57 -8.74 0.45
C THR A 39 1.57 -7.68 0.91
N ILE A 40 0.41 -7.64 0.26
CA ILE A 40 -0.62 -6.62 0.46
C ILE A 40 -1.92 -7.31 0.86
N LEU A 41 -2.62 -6.70 1.81
CA LEU A 41 -4.01 -7.00 2.16
C LEU A 41 -4.86 -5.79 1.83
N HIS A 42 -5.94 -6.01 1.08
CA HIS A 42 -6.92 -4.98 0.77
C HIS A 42 -8.26 -5.63 0.42
N PRO A 43 -9.41 -5.09 0.86
CA PRO A 43 -10.72 -5.65 0.52
C PRO A 43 -11.14 -5.25 -0.90
N ASP A 44 -10.42 -5.76 -1.90
CA ASP A 44 -10.77 -5.59 -3.31
C ASP A 44 -12.21 -6.06 -3.56
N THR A 45 -13.03 -5.23 -4.20
CA THR A 45 -14.41 -5.59 -4.59
C THR A 45 -14.59 -5.77 -6.10
N GLY A 46 -13.48 -5.72 -6.86
CA GLY A 46 -13.47 -5.86 -8.31
C GLY A 46 -12.80 -4.66 -9.00
N TRP A 47 -13.08 -4.49 -10.29
CA TRP A 47 -12.44 -3.46 -11.13
C TRP A 47 -12.68 -2.03 -10.66
N ASP A 48 -13.75 -1.79 -9.93
CA ASP A 48 -14.11 -0.46 -9.42
C ASP A 48 -13.40 -0.11 -8.11
N HIS A 49 -12.79 -1.07 -7.41
CA HIS A 49 -12.12 -0.84 -6.14
C HIS A 49 -11.11 -1.96 -5.84
N TYR A 50 -9.83 -1.68 -6.09
CA TYR A 50 -8.75 -2.63 -5.87
C TYR A 50 -7.40 -1.94 -5.70
N VAL A 51 -6.38 -2.68 -5.24
CA VAL A 51 -4.99 -2.20 -5.26
C VAL A 51 -4.45 -2.24 -6.68
N ASP A 52 -4.23 -1.06 -7.27
CA ASP A 52 -3.73 -0.94 -8.64
C ASP A 52 -2.20 -0.77 -8.70
N GLY A 53 -1.52 -0.60 -7.57
CA GLY A 53 -0.07 -0.55 -7.55
C GLY A 53 0.57 -0.29 -6.20
N TRP A 54 1.90 -0.28 -6.21
CA TRP A 54 2.72 0.09 -5.06
C TRP A 54 4.06 0.64 -5.51
N GLU A 55 4.71 1.42 -4.66
CA GLU A 55 6.00 2.04 -4.95
C GLU A 55 7.02 1.84 -3.85
N VAL A 56 8.30 1.93 -4.25
CA VAL A 56 9.45 2.07 -3.34
C VAL A 56 9.91 3.51 -3.39
N LEU A 57 10.10 4.12 -2.23
CA LEU A 57 10.52 5.50 -2.03
C LEU A 57 11.83 5.57 -1.26
N ASP A 58 12.61 6.62 -1.47
CA ASP A 58 13.70 7.01 -0.58
C ASP A 58 13.19 7.75 0.67
N ALA A 59 14.09 8.06 1.60
CA ALA A 59 13.77 8.80 2.83
C ALA A 59 13.29 10.25 2.61
N LYS A 60 13.43 10.79 1.40
CA LYS A 60 12.92 12.10 1.00
C LYS A 60 11.57 12.00 0.29
N GLY A 61 11.03 10.79 0.10
CA GLY A 61 9.78 10.53 -0.61
C GLY A 61 9.92 10.50 -2.13
N ASN A 62 11.15 10.44 -2.68
CA ASN A 62 11.34 10.28 -4.13
C ASN A 62 11.09 8.82 -4.52
N ARG A 63 10.34 8.62 -5.61
CA ARG A 63 10.07 7.28 -6.17
C ARG A 63 11.34 6.68 -6.76
N LEU A 64 11.70 5.51 -6.25
CA LEU A 64 12.79 4.66 -6.73
C LEU A 64 12.29 3.57 -7.69
N GLY A 65 11.04 3.11 -7.49
CA GLY A 65 10.41 2.12 -8.35
C GLY A 65 8.90 2.07 -8.15
N TYR A 66 8.18 1.56 -9.15
CA TYR A 66 6.73 1.39 -9.10
C TYR A 66 6.35 0.06 -9.73
N ARG A 67 5.44 -0.65 -9.08
CA ARG A 67 4.80 -1.86 -9.60
C ARG A 67 3.33 -1.56 -9.86
N LEU A 68 2.97 -1.54 -11.14
CA LEU A 68 1.58 -1.52 -11.58
C LEU A 68 0.96 -2.92 -11.46
N LEU A 69 -0.30 -2.98 -11.01
CA LEU A 69 -1.13 -4.17 -10.93
C LEU A 69 -2.32 -4.00 -11.88
N HIS A 70 -2.50 -4.96 -12.79
CA HIS A 70 -3.41 -4.83 -13.92
C HIS A 70 -4.80 -5.44 -13.69
N HIS A 71 -5.04 -6.04 -12.52
CA HIS A 71 -6.31 -6.69 -12.22
C HIS A 71 -6.57 -6.71 -10.70
N PRO A 72 -7.85 -6.81 -10.28
CA PRO A 72 -8.21 -7.06 -8.89
C PRO A 72 -7.74 -8.43 -8.40
N HIS A 73 -7.58 -8.55 -7.08
CA HIS A 73 -7.15 -9.76 -6.37
C HIS A 73 -8.20 -10.22 -5.34
N VAL A 74 -9.49 -10.15 -5.66
CA VAL A 74 -10.61 -10.44 -4.74
C VAL A 74 -10.47 -11.80 -4.03
N GLU A 75 -10.12 -12.85 -4.77
CA GLU A 75 -10.02 -14.23 -4.27
C GLU A 75 -8.59 -14.63 -3.84
N GLU A 76 -7.66 -13.67 -3.81
CA GLU A 76 -6.23 -13.91 -3.57
C GLU A 76 -5.72 -13.05 -2.40
N GLN A 77 -6.52 -12.81 -1.36
CA GLN A 77 -6.10 -11.96 -0.24
C GLN A 77 -5.53 -12.78 0.94
N PRO A 78 -4.36 -12.42 1.48
CA PRO A 78 -3.41 -11.43 0.96
C PRO A 78 -2.66 -11.97 -0.27
N PHE A 79 -2.26 -11.07 -1.17
CA PHE A 79 -1.45 -11.43 -2.34
C PHE A 79 -0.04 -10.85 -2.25
N THR A 80 0.91 -11.47 -2.95
CA THR A 80 2.29 -10.97 -3.08
C THR A 80 2.62 -10.69 -4.54
N ARG A 81 3.18 -9.52 -4.85
CA ARG A 81 3.69 -9.19 -6.18
C ARG A 81 5.08 -8.60 -6.11
N SER A 82 5.86 -8.85 -7.17
CA SER A 82 7.27 -8.47 -7.20
C SER A 82 7.60 -7.40 -8.25
N LEU A 83 8.52 -6.52 -7.88
CA LEU A 83 9.25 -5.62 -8.78
C LEU A 83 10.67 -6.13 -8.92
N ASN A 84 11.09 -6.39 -10.16
CA ASN A 84 12.44 -6.87 -10.45
C ASN A 84 13.33 -5.72 -10.90
N ALA A 85 14.65 -5.93 -10.80
CA ALA A 85 15.67 -5.03 -11.31
C ALA A 85 15.60 -3.59 -10.74
N LEU A 86 15.19 -3.45 -9.48
CA LEU A 86 15.21 -2.17 -8.78
C LEU A 86 16.67 -1.80 -8.46
N ILE A 87 17.11 -0.64 -8.95
CA ILE A 87 18.41 -0.08 -8.62
C ILE A 87 18.23 0.95 -7.50
N LEU A 88 18.94 0.75 -6.40
CA LEU A 88 18.99 1.71 -5.31
C LEU A 88 20.25 2.57 -5.45
N PRO A 89 20.17 3.89 -5.17
CA PRO A 89 21.35 4.73 -5.08
C PRO A 89 22.35 4.19 -4.04
N ASP A 90 23.65 4.38 -4.31
CA ASP A 90 24.71 3.98 -3.38
C ASP A 90 24.51 4.62 -2.00
N GLY A 91 24.69 3.83 -0.95
CA GLY A 91 24.51 4.29 0.43
C GLY A 91 23.07 4.38 0.91
N THR A 92 22.09 3.90 0.13
CA THR A 92 20.70 3.73 0.61
C THR A 92 20.69 2.76 1.80
N GLN A 93 20.26 3.23 2.97
CA GLN A 93 20.17 2.42 4.21
C GLN A 93 18.75 1.99 4.53
N GLU A 94 17.76 2.74 4.04
CA GLU A 94 16.35 2.50 4.26
C GLU A 94 15.56 2.92 3.03
N VAL A 95 14.43 2.26 2.83
CA VAL A 95 13.42 2.61 1.84
C VAL A 95 12.04 2.49 2.46
N PHE A 96 11.07 3.05 1.77
CA PHE A 96 9.68 3.08 2.21
C PHE A 96 8.80 2.51 1.11
N VAL A 97 7.88 1.63 1.46
CA VAL A 97 6.92 1.05 0.52
C VAL A 97 5.52 1.52 0.86
N ARG A 98 4.75 1.96 -0.12
CA ARG A 98 3.32 2.23 0.04
C ARG A 98 2.52 1.70 -1.14
N ALA A 99 1.30 1.29 -0.86
CA ALA A 99 0.37 0.76 -1.83
C ALA A 99 -0.68 1.81 -2.21
N HIS A 100 -1.28 1.65 -3.38
CA HIS A 100 -2.28 2.54 -3.95
C HIS A 100 -3.55 1.75 -4.24
N CYS A 101 -4.66 2.26 -3.73
CA CYS A 101 -6.00 1.84 -4.09
C CYS A 101 -6.52 2.73 -5.22
N SER A 102 -7.19 2.13 -6.21
CA SER A 102 -7.76 2.83 -7.36
C SER A 102 -8.81 3.90 -6.98
N VAL A 103 -9.39 3.82 -5.78
CA VAL A 103 -10.41 4.74 -5.27
C VAL A 103 -9.86 5.62 -4.15
N ASP A 104 -9.29 5.00 -3.11
CA ASP A 104 -8.88 5.69 -1.88
C ASP A 104 -7.46 6.28 -1.95
N GLY A 105 -6.73 5.97 -3.02
CA GLY A 105 -5.38 6.48 -3.26
C GLY A 105 -4.32 5.78 -2.41
N TRP A 106 -3.28 6.53 -2.04
CA TRP A 106 -2.11 5.98 -1.33
C TRP A 106 -2.41 5.62 0.12
N SER A 107 -1.84 4.51 0.60
CA SER A 107 -1.79 4.21 2.01
C SER A 107 -1.07 5.33 2.78
N THR A 108 -1.62 5.70 3.94
CA THR A 108 -1.16 6.85 4.72
C THR A 108 0.14 6.59 5.48
N VAL A 109 0.37 5.34 5.88
CA VAL A 109 1.58 4.92 6.59
C VAL A 109 2.40 4.01 5.66
N PRO A 110 3.56 4.49 5.17
CA PRO A 110 4.44 3.64 4.40
C PRO A 110 5.19 2.63 5.28
N PHE A 111 5.41 1.44 4.75
CA PHE A 111 6.19 0.38 5.38
C PHE A 111 7.69 0.67 5.24
N ARG A 112 8.38 0.88 6.36
CA ARG A 112 9.83 1.13 6.39
C ARG A 112 10.61 -0.18 6.30
N VAL A 113 11.60 -0.24 5.42
CA VAL A 113 12.51 -1.37 5.25
C VAL A 113 13.95 -0.91 5.43
N ASP A 114 14.69 -1.55 6.34
CA ASP A 114 16.15 -1.40 6.42
C ASP A 114 16.78 -2.18 5.26
N VAL A 115 17.38 -1.46 4.31
CA VAL A 115 18.13 -2.08 3.20
C VAL A 115 19.60 -2.04 3.57
N ARG A 116 20.00 -2.90 4.50
CA ARG A 116 21.42 -3.02 4.85
C ARG A 116 22.14 -3.73 3.69
N PRO A 117 23.25 -3.18 3.19
CA PRO A 117 23.99 -3.76 2.07
C PRO A 117 24.57 -5.15 2.36
#